data_AF-A0A660Y3W2-F1
#
_entry.id   AF-A0A660Y3W2-F1
#
_cell.length_a   1.000
_cell.length_b   1.000
_cell.length_c   1.000
_cell.angle_alpha   90.00
_cell.angle_beta   90.00
_cell.angle_gamma   90.00
#
_symmetry.space_group_name_H-M   'P 1'
#
loop_
_entity.id
_entity.type
_entity.pdbx_description
1 polymer ?
#
loop_
_entity_poly.entity_id
_entity_poly.type
_entity_poly.pdbx_seq_one_letter_code
_entity_poly.pdbx_strand_id
1 'polypeptide(L)'
;MRMLNLLKEIELPKVQVGSSIMPGKVNPVIPEATIQAALKVMANDFLITECTSRSTFQINEFIPLLAFSILESMEILIKTNEMLEKYVREIKPNPEKCREYLDRNPIMITAFVPHIGYEKASILLKEFFASGKDNLREFLKEKLGKEMVEKLLSPHNLMSLGYRDYA
;
A
#
# COMPACT_ATOMS: atom_id res chain seq x y z
N MET A 1 -5.15 0.06 -0.32
CA MET A 1 -6.08 0.31 -1.45
C MET A 1 -6.53 1.76 -1.56
N ARG A 2 -7.32 2.29 -0.61
CA ARG A 2 -7.82 3.69 -0.68
C ARG A 2 -6.70 4.73 -0.87
N MET A 3 -5.61 4.60 -0.12
CA MET A 3 -4.45 5.49 -0.24
C MET A 3 -3.75 5.37 -1.60
N LEU A 4 -3.47 4.15 -2.06
CA LEU A 4 -2.83 3.92 -3.37
C LEU A 4 -3.65 4.52 -4.52
N ASN A 5 -4.98 4.44 -4.45
CA ASN A 5 -5.86 5.07 -5.42
C ASN A 5 -5.88 6.60 -5.31
N LEU A 6 -5.81 7.15 -4.09
CA LEU A 6 -5.67 8.59 -3.88
C LEU A 6 -4.37 9.13 -4.51
N LEU A 7 -3.28 8.37 -4.39
CA LEU A 7 -1.99 8.65 -5.03
C LEU A 7 -1.97 8.31 -6.54
N LYS A 8 -3.05 7.74 -7.07
CA LYS A 8 -3.17 7.27 -8.46
C LYS A 8 -2.13 6.21 -8.86
N GLU A 9 -1.60 5.45 -7.91
CA GLU A 9 -0.73 4.30 -8.17
C GLU A 9 -1.52 3.09 -8.68
N ILE A 10 -2.79 3.01 -8.28
CA ILE A 10 -3.76 2.03 -8.76
C ILE A 10 -5.06 2.73 -9.13
N GLU A 11 -5.85 2.06 -9.97
CA GLU A 11 -7.22 2.42 -10.28
C GLU A 11 -8.16 1.37 -9.70
N LEU A 12 -9.07 1.82 -8.84
CA LEU A 12 -10.07 0.96 -8.22
C LEU A 12 -11.31 0.78 -9.13
N PRO A 13 -11.94 -0.40 -9.11
CA PRO A 13 -13.18 -0.65 -9.85
C PRO A 13 -14.31 0.30 -9.45
N LYS A 14 -15.05 0.77 -10.46
CA LYS A 14 -16.13 1.75 -10.33
C LYS A 14 -17.48 1.07 -10.13
N VAL A 15 -17.71 0.50 -8.94
CA VAL A 15 -18.94 -0.25 -8.65
C VAL A 15 -20.15 0.63 -8.28
N GLN A 16 -19.92 1.92 -8.00
CA GLN A 16 -20.97 2.89 -7.71
C GLN A 16 -20.57 4.26 -8.27
N VAL A 17 -21.50 4.94 -8.92
CA VAL A 17 -21.31 6.33 -9.37
C VAL A 17 -21.29 7.22 -8.12
N GLY A 18 -20.32 8.12 -8.02
CA GLY A 18 -20.23 9.09 -6.93
C GLY A 18 -21.35 10.14 -6.96
N SER A 19 -21.15 11.23 -6.22
CA SER A 19 -22.15 12.31 -6.14
C SER A 19 -22.53 12.86 -7.51
N SER A 20 -23.82 13.12 -7.71
CA SER A 20 -24.39 13.70 -8.93
C SER A 20 -23.79 15.06 -9.31
N ILE A 21 -23.18 15.78 -8.37
CA ILE A 21 -22.52 17.08 -8.60
C ILE A 21 -21.03 16.97 -8.98
N MET A 22 -20.42 15.79 -8.82
CA MET A 22 -18.99 15.55 -9.11
C MET A 22 -18.84 14.46 -10.18
N PRO A 23 -19.00 14.82 -11.47
CA PRO A 23 -18.83 13.88 -12.57
C PRO A 23 -17.46 13.18 -12.51
N GLY A 24 -17.47 11.86 -12.60
CA GLY A 24 -16.24 11.05 -12.59
C GLY A 24 -15.66 10.73 -11.20
N LYS A 25 -16.23 11.27 -10.10
CA LYS A 25 -15.84 10.85 -8.75
C LYS A 25 -16.31 9.42 -8.50
N VAL A 26 -15.39 8.56 -8.07
CA VAL A 26 -15.66 7.16 -7.71
C VAL A 26 -15.20 6.97 -6.28
N ASN A 27 -16.13 6.54 -5.42
CA ASN A 27 -15.82 6.25 -4.03
C ASN A 27 -15.36 4.79 -3.88
N PRO A 28 -14.34 4.51 -3.06
CA PRO A 28 -13.86 3.15 -2.82
C PRO A 28 -14.75 2.41 -1.82
N VAL A 29 -16.04 2.24 -2.16
CA VAL A 29 -17.08 1.78 -1.23
C VAL A 29 -16.88 0.35 -0.75
N ILE A 30 -16.26 -0.51 -1.57
CA ILE A 30 -15.94 -1.89 -1.16
C ILE A 30 -14.86 -1.89 -0.07
N PRO A 31 -13.69 -1.23 -0.24
CA PRO A 31 -12.75 -1.01 0.86
C PRO A 31 -13.37 -0.35 2.10
N GLU A 32 -14.32 0.58 1.93
CA GLU A 32 -15.00 1.25 3.06
C GLU A 32 -15.91 0.29 3.83
N ALA A 33 -16.65 -0.57 3.14
CA ALA A 33 -17.45 -1.63 3.76
C ALA A 33 -16.55 -2.66 4.47
N THR A 34 -15.41 -3.03 3.87
CA THR A 34 -14.43 -3.92 4.51
C THR A 34 -13.89 -3.36 5.82
N ILE A 35 -13.59 -2.06 5.88
CA ILE A 35 -13.14 -1.41 7.12
C ILE A 35 -14.23 -1.47 8.19
N GLN A 36 -15.48 -1.20 7.84
CA GLN A 36 -16.60 -1.27 8.78
C GLN A 36 -16.83 -2.70 9.30
N ALA A 37 -16.75 -3.71 8.42
CA ALA A 37 -16.81 -5.11 8.78
C ALA A 37 -15.71 -5.48 9.79
N ALA A 38 -14.46 -5.05 9.54
CA ALA A 38 -13.35 -5.29 10.47
C ALA A 38 -13.59 -4.64 11.84
N LEU A 39 -14.05 -3.38 11.87
CA LEU A 39 -14.39 -2.69 13.12
C LEU A 39 -15.48 -3.41 13.92
N LYS A 40 -16.51 -3.94 13.23
CA LYS A 40 -17.59 -4.70 13.87
C LYS A 40 -17.09 -6.02 14.45
N VAL A 41 -16.21 -6.73 13.74
CA VAL A 41 -15.58 -7.96 14.24
C VAL A 41 -14.71 -7.66 15.46
N MET A 42 -13.94 -6.57 15.45
CA MET A 42 -13.15 -6.14 16.63
C MET A 42 -14.04 -5.82 17.84
N ALA A 43 -15.20 -5.19 17.61
CA ALA A 43 -16.16 -4.95 18.69
C ALA A 43 -16.74 -6.25 19.26
N ASN A 44 -17.01 -7.23 18.39
CA ASN A 44 -17.47 -8.56 18.82
C ASN A 44 -16.39 -9.31 19.61
N ASP A 45 -15.12 -9.20 19.23
CA ASP A 45 -13.99 -9.77 19.99
C ASP A 45 -13.88 -9.19 21.40
N PHE A 46 -14.04 -7.86 21.53
CA PHE A 46 -14.12 -7.21 22.84
C PHE A 46 -15.31 -7.74 23.66
N LEU A 47 -16.48 -7.86 23.04
CA LEU A 47 -17.68 -8.40 23.71
C LEU A 47 -17.47 -9.84 24.17
N ILE A 48 -16.81 -10.67 23.36
CA ILE A 48 -16.44 -12.06 23.70
C ILE A 48 -15.51 -12.08 24.91
N THR A 49 -14.48 -11.24 24.90
CA THR A 49 -13.52 -11.10 26.00
C THR A 49 -14.23 -10.74 27.30
N GLU A 50 -15.12 -9.74 27.26
CA GLU A 50 -15.85 -9.26 28.42
C GLU A 50 -16.88 -10.27 28.96
N CYS A 51 -17.57 -10.99 28.07
CA CYS A 51 -18.51 -12.04 28.47
C CYS A 51 -17.79 -13.24 29.10
N THR A 52 -16.59 -13.56 28.63
CA THR A 52 -15.80 -14.66 29.16
C THR A 52 -15.26 -14.34 30.56
N SER A 53 -14.82 -13.09 30.78
CA SER A 53 -14.26 -12.64 32.06
C SER A 53 -15.26 -12.55 33.22
N ARG A 54 -16.56 -12.48 32.92
CA ARG A 54 -17.65 -12.27 33.89
C ARG A 54 -18.38 -13.53 34.35
N SER A 55 -17.88 -14.72 34.00
CA SER A 55 -18.50 -16.00 34.38
C SER A 55 -18.67 -16.14 35.90
N THR A 56 -19.77 -16.73 36.37
CA THR A 56 -20.03 -16.90 37.82
C THR A 56 -19.97 -18.37 38.23
N PHE A 57 -18.97 -18.70 39.05
CA PHE A 57 -18.75 -20.02 39.65
C PHE A 57 -18.83 -21.20 38.65
N GLN A 58 -19.95 -21.91 38.60
CA GLN A 58 -20.09 -23.17 37.85
C GLN A 58 -20.51 -22.98 36.39
N ILE A 59 -20.89 -21.77 35.96
CA ILE A 59 -21.40 -21.53 34.60
C ILE A 59 -20.98 -20.17 34.05
N ASN A 60 -20.92 -20.05 32.72
CA ASN A 60 -20.91 -18.77 32.04
C ASN A 60 -22.34 -18.49 31.55
N GLU A 61 -23.02 -17.50 32.14
CA GLU A 61 -24.41 -17.16 31.76
C GLU A 61 -24.52 -16.48 30.39
N PHE A 62 -23.40 -16.02 29.82
CA PHE A 62 -23.32 -15.24 28.59
C PHE A 62 -23.10 -16.09 27.33
N ILE A 63 -23.16 -17.43 27.44
CA ILE A 63 -22.97 -18.37 26.31
C ILE A 63 -23.80 -17.99 25.07
N PRO A 64 -25.09 -17.60 25.17
CA PRO A 64 -25.86 -17.19 23.98
C PRO A 64 -25.27 -15.97 23.27
N LEU A 65 -24.77 -14.99 24.02
CA LEU A 65 -24.16 -13.78 23.48
C LEU A 65 -22.79 -14.05 22.86
N LEU A 66 -22.00 -14.93 23.49
CA LEU A 66 -20.73 -15.43 22.94
C LEU A 66 -20.94 -16.12 21.59
N ALA A 67 -21.88 -17.07 21.54
CA ALA A 67 -22.19 -17.82 20.32
C ALA A 67 -22.66 -16.89 19.19
N PHE A 68 -23.56 -15.95 19.50
CA PHE A 68 -24.02 -14.97 18.51
C PHE A 68 -22.87 -14.11 17.98
N SER A 69 -22.02 -13.58 18.87
CA SER A 69 -20.91 -12.70 18.49
C SER A 69 -19.88 -13.41 17.61
N ILE A 70 -19.60 -14.69 17.89
CA ILE A 70 -18.70 -15.52 17.08
C ILE A 70 -19.31 -15.77 15.70
N LEU A 71 -20.56 -16.25 15.65
CA LEU A 71 -21.23 -16.58 14.39
C LEU A 71 -21.44 -15.34 13.50
N GLU A 72 -21.85 -14.22 14.08
CA GLU A 72 -21.97 -12.94 13.37
C GLU A 72 -20.62 -12.49 12.79
N SER A 73 -19.54 -12.62 13.56
CA SER A 73 -18.19 -12.25 13.09
C SER A 73 -17.75 -13.13 11.92
N MET A 74 -17.98 -14.44 12.00
CA MET A 74 -17.66 -15.37 10.92
C MET A 74 -18.45 -15.02 9.65
N GLU A 75 -19.76 -14.79 9.78
CA GLU A 75 -20.63 -14.46 8.65
C GLU A 75 -20.20 -13.14 7.97
N ILE A 76 -19.93 -12.09 8.77
CA ILE A 76 -19.45 -10.80 8.28
C ILE A 76 -18.13 -10.98 7.53
N LEU A 77 -17.17 -11.72 8.08
CA LEU A 77 -15.85 -11.92 7.47
C LEU A 77 -15.94 -12.71 6.16
N ILE A 78 -16.72 -13.80 6.13
CA ILE A 78 -16.91 -14.62 4.93
C ILE A 78 -17.49 -13.77 3.79
N LYS A 79 -18.62 -13.10 4.04
CA LYS A 79 -19.28 -12.24 3.03
C LYS A 79 -18.38 -11.10 2.57
N THR A 80 -17.66 -10.48 3.51
CA THR A 80 -16.72 -9.40 3.19
C THR A 80 -15.56 -9.89 2.34
N ASN A 81 -15.01 -11.08 2.64
CA ASN A 81 -13.93 -11.67 1.87
C ASN A 81 -14.37 -11.98 0.43
N GLU A 82 -15.53 -12.62 0.24
CA GLU A 82 -16.06 -12.92 -1.10
C GLU A 82 -16.27 -11.65 -1.95
N MET A 83 -16.82 -10.60 -1.34
CA MET A 83 -17.01 -9.30 -1.98
C MET A 83 -15.67 -8.65 -2.33
N LEU A 84 -14.72 -8.65 -1.38
CA LEU A 84 -13.43 -8.01 -1.55
C LEU A 84 -12.55 -8.74 -2.57
N GLU A 85 -12.57 -10.07 -2.59
CA GLU A 85 -11.80 -10.88 -3.52
C GLU A 85 -12.14 -10.52 -4.97
N LYS A 86 -13.43 -10.50 -5.31
CA LYS A 86 -13.91 -10.11 -6.64
C LYS A 86 -13.47 -8.69 -7.00
N TYR A 87 -13.56 -7.76 -6.05
CA TYR A 87 -13.14 -6.38 -6.24
C TYR A 87 -11.62 -6.23 -6.47
N VAL A 88 -10.80 -6.94 -5.69
CA VAL A 88 -9.34 -6.89 -5.79
C VAL A 88 -8.85 -7.42 -7.14
N ARG A 89 -9.50 -8.45 -7.69
CA ARG A 89 -9.17 -9.02 -9.01
C ARG A 89 -9.30 -8.03 -10.16
N GLU A 90 -10.11 -6.99 -10.00
CA GLU A 90 -10.34 -5.97 -11.03
C GLU A 90 -9.48 -4.70 -10.86
N ILE A 91 -8.67 -4.61 -9.80
CA ILE A 91 -7.78 -3.47 -9.57
C ILE A 91 -6.71 -3.42 -10.68
N LYS A 92 -6.54 -2.23 -11.28
CA LYS A 92 -5.51 -2.00 -12.31
C LYS A 92 -4.37 -1.17 -11.73
N PRO A 93 -3.10 -1.52 -12.00
CA PRO A 93 -2.00 -0.61 -11.68
C PRO A 93 -2.02 0.59 -12.64
N ASN A 94 -1.41 1.69 -12.21
CA ASN A 94 -1.03 2.80 -13.08
C ASN A 94 0.51 2.84 -13.21
N PRO A 95 1.08 2.11 -14.19
CA PRO A 95 2.53 1.99 -14.31
C PRO A 95 3.21 3.33 -14.54
N GLU A 96 2.58 4.24 -15.29
CA GLU A 96 3.12 5.57 -15.60
C GLU A 96 3.30 6.38 -14.32
N LYS A 97 2.27 6.42 -13.46
CA LYS A 97 2.35 7.16 -12.21
C LYS A 97 3.35 6.56 -11.22
N CYS A 98 3.39 5.24 -11.12
CA CYS A 98 4.40 4.55 -10.31
C CYS A 98 5.82 4.83 -10.82
N ARG A 99 6.02 4.86 -12.14
CA ARG A 99 7.31 5.18 -12.78
C ARG A 99 7.71 6.63 -12.50
N GLU A 100 6.78 7.56 -12.61
CA GLU A 100 6.97 8.98 -12.30
C GLU A 100 7.45 9.16 -10.85
N TYR A 101 6.77 8.54 -9.87
CA TYR A 101 7.19 8.62 -8.47
C TYR A 101 8.58 8.05 -8.25
N LEU A 102 8.88 6.90 -8.86
CA LEU A 102 10.19 6.26 -8.74
C LEU A 102 11.30 7.13 -9.36
N ASP A 103 11.05 7.77 -10.49
CA ASP A 103 12.04 8.61 -11.19
C ASP A 103 12.28 9.95 -10.51
N ARG A 104 11.31 10.45 -9.75
CA ARG A 104 11.43 11.68 -8.94
C ARG A 104 12.05 11.43 -7.56
N ASN A 105 12.03 10.19 -7.07
CA ASN A 105 12.40 9.89 -5.69
C ASN A 105 13.91 10.06 -5.43
N PRO A 106 14.35 11.03 -4.60
CA PRO A 106 15.77 11.28 -4.30
C PRO A 106 16.46 10.10 -3.61
N ILE A 107 15.70 9.25 -2.91
CA ILE A 107 16.22 8.08 -2.19
C ILE A 107 16.86 7.07 -3.15
N MET A 108 16.48 7.07 -4.43
CA MET A 108 17.06 6.17 -5.44
C MET A 108 18.57 6.34 -5.63
N ILE A 109 19.16 7.46 -5.18
CA ILE A 109 20.62 7.64 -5.12
C ILE A 109 21.31 6.54 -4.27
N THR A 110 20.62 5.96 -3.29
CA THR A 110 21.15 4.88 -2.44
C THR A 110 21.61 3.67 -3.22
N ALA A 111 20.96 3.34 -4.34
CA ALA A 111 21.36 2.24 -5.22
C ALA A 111 22.76 2.45 -5.83
N PHE A 112 23.27 3.69 -5.87
CA PHE A 112 24.57 4.02 -6.44
C PHE A 112 25.68 4.00 -5.39
N VAL A 113 25.37 4.05 -4.09
CA VAL A 113 26.35 4.15 -3.00
C VAL A 113 27.44 3.07 -3.07
N PRO A 114 27.15 1.78 -3.34
CA PRO A 114 28.19 0.76 -3.50
C PRO A 114 29.15 1.01 -4.66
N HIS A 115 28.71 1.73 -5.69
CA HIS A 115 29.46 1.93 -6.93
C HIS A 115 30.23 3.26 -6.96
N ILE A 116 29.71 4.30 -6.31
CA ILE A 116 30.28 5.64 -6.36
C ILE A 116 30.73 6.16 -4.98
N GLY A 117 30.42 5.45 -3.90
CA GLY A 117 30.68 5.87 -2.53
C GLY A 117 29.65 6.85 -1.98
N TYR A 118 29.51 6.87 -0.66
CA TYR A 118 28.54 7.73 0.04
C TYR A 118 28.79 9.23 -0.17
N GLU A 119 30.05 9.65 -0.16
CA GLU A 119 30.42 11.06 -0.31
C GLU A 119 30.00 11.61 -1.67
N LYS A 120 30.33 10.89 -2.76
CA LYS A 120 29.94 11.29 -4.12
C LYS A 120 28.42 11.25 -4.30
N ALA A 121 27.75 10.23 -3.77
CA ALA A 121 26.28 10.17 -3.77
C ALA A 121 25.65 11.36 -3.05
N SER A 122 26.20 11.77 -1.91
CA SER A 122 25.75 12.91 -1.12
C SER A 122 25.95 14.24 -1.86
N ILE A 123 27.08 14.40 -2.55
CA ILE A 123 27.36 15.59 -3.39
C ILE A 123 26.35 15.66 -4.53
N LEU A 124 26.13 14.56 -5.26
CA LEU A 124 25.16 14.51 -6.36
C LEU A 124 23.73 14.83 -5.88
N LEU A 125 23.35 14.36 -4.70
CA LEU A 125 22.04 14.65 -4.13
C LEU A 125 21.88 16.15 -3.79
N LYS A 126 22.92 16.79 -3.23
CA LYS A 126 22.93 18.24 -3.01
C LYS A 126 22.85 19.01 -4.32
N GLU A 127 23.61 18.59 -5.34
CA GLU A 127 23.55 19.17 -6.69
C GLU A 127 22.15 19.04 -7.31
N PHE A 128 21.50 17.88 -7.16
CA PHE A 128 20.14 17.66 -7.64
C PHE A 128 19.17 18.68 -7.03
N PHE A 129 19.17 18.82 -5.69
CA PHE A 129 18.31 19.80 -5.02
C PHE A 129 18.62 21.24 -5.41
N ALA A 130 19.90 21.59 -5.59
CA ALA A 130 20.30 22.93 -6.04
C ALA A 130 19.93 23.21 -7.50
N SER A 131 19.83 22.18 -8.34
CA SER A 131 19.51 22.32 -9.77
C SER A 131 18.05 22.68 -10.06
N GLY A 132 17.16 22.50 -9.07
CA GLY A 132 15.71 22.69 -9.25
C GLY A 132 15.03 21.63 -10.15
N LYS A 133 15.77 20.60 -10.60
CA LYS A 133 15.21 19.48 -11.36
C LYS A 133 14.33 18.62 -10.45
N ASP A 134 13.29 18.02 -11.02
CA ASP A 134 12.35 17.15 -10.30
C ASP A 134 12.54 15.66 -10.64
N ASN A 135 13.20 15.32 -11.75
CA ASN A 135 13.48 13.96 -12.19
C ASN A 135 14.93 13.55 -11.87
N LEU A 136 15.10 12.75 -10.82
CA LEU A 136 16.41 12.25 -10.39
C LEU A 136 17.02 11.32 -11.44
N ARG A 137 16.23 10.43 -12.05
CA ARG A 137 16.75 9.47 -13.05
C ARG A 137 17.44 10.21 -14.19
N GLU A 138 16.80 11.22 -14.78
CA GLU A 138 17.40 12.00 -15.86
C GLU A 138 18.62 12.81 -15.39
N PHE A 139 18.57 13.43 -14.21
CA PHE A 139 19.73 14.09 -13.62
C PHE A 139 20.94 13.15 -13.48
N LEU A 140 20.72 11.92 -13.01
CA LEU A 140 21.79 10.94 -12.87
C LEU A 140 22.31 10.44 -14.22
N LYS A 141 21.47 10.33 -15.25
CA LYS A 141 21.92 9.95 -16.60
C LYS A 141 22.91 10.96 -17.17
N GLU A 142 22.67 12.25 -16.94
CA GLU A 142 23.59 13.31 -17.34
C GLU A 142 24.93 13.25 -16.60
N LYS A 143 24.91 12.89 -15.31
CA LYS A 143 26.10 12.93 -14.44
C LYS A 143 26.94 11.65 -14.45
N LEU A 144 26.29 10.49 -14.59
CA LEU A 144 26.90 9.16 -14.42
C LEU A 144 26.79 8.30 -15.69
N GLY A 145 26.07 8.76 -16.72
CA GLY A 145 25.87 8.03 -17.96
C GLY A 145 24.61 7.15 -17.96
N LYS A 146 23.98 7.02 -19.13
CA LYS A 146 22.69 6.34 -19.30
C LYS A 146 22.72 4.86 -18.93
N GLU A 147 23.77 4.15 -19.36
CA GLU A 147 23.87 2.69 -19.20
C GLU A 147 23.94 2.28 -17.73
N MET A 148 24.79 2.96 -16.94
CA MET A 148 24.92 2.72 -15.51
C MET A 148 23.60 2.96 -14.78
N VAL A 149 22.93 4.07 -15.08
CA VAL A 149 21.68 4.45 -14.40
C VAL A 149 20.54 3.49 -14.72
N GLU A 150 20.36 3.12 -16.00
CA GLU A 150 19.32 2.17 -16.40
C GLU A 150 19.56 0.78 -15.79
N LYS A 151 20.83 0.35 -15.71
CA LYS A 151 21.19 -0.91 -15.05
C LYS A 151 20.86 -0.85 -13.56
N LEU A 152 21.39 0.13 -12.82
CA LEU A 152 21.24 0.19 -11.36
C LEU A 152 19.81 0.47 -10.91
N LEU A 153 19.06 1.27 -11.65
CA LEU A 153 17.65 1.55 -11.37
C LEU A 153 16.67 0.59 -12.06
N SER A 154 17.15 -0.56 -12.54
CA SER A 154 16.26 -1.60 -13.06
C SER A 154 15.49 -2.26 -11.92
N PRO A 155 14.21 -2.66 -12.11
CA PRO A 155 13.43 -3.32 -11.07
C PRO A 155 14.12 -4.57 -10.49
N HIS A 156 14.86 -5.30 -11.33
CA HIS A 156 15.61 -6.49 -10.93
C HIS A 156 16.67 -6.19 -9.86
N ASN A 157 17.33 -5.03 -9.95
CA ASN A 157 18.40 -4.64 -9.05
C ASN A 157 17.88 -3.92 -7.80
N LEU A 158 16.83 -3.12 -7.96
CA LEU A 158 16.20 -2.44 -6.83
C LEU A 158 15.50 -3.40 -5.87
N MET A 159 15.08 -4.57 -6.36
CA MET A 159 14.40 -5.60 -5.58
C MET A 159 15.29 -6.81 -5.27
N SER A 160 16.60 -6.76 -5.56
CA SER A 160 17.50 -7.87 -5.23
C SER A 160 17.82 -7.91 -3.73
N LEU A 161 17.97 -9.12 -3.20
CA LEU A 161 18.51 -9.32 -1.87
C LEU A 161 20.01 -8.99 -1.88
N GLY A 162 20.38 -7.83 -1.34
CA GLY A 162 21.75 -7.35 -1.29
C GLY A 162 22.24 -6.71 -2.60
N TYR A 163 23.46 -6.17 -2.54
CA TYR A 163 24.15 -5.65 -3.71
C TYR A 163 24.68 -6.81 -4.54
N ARG A 164 24.43 -6.78 -5.84
CA ARG A 164 25.01 -7.74 -6.76
C ARG A 164 26.25 -7.12 -7.36
N ASP A 165 27.40 -7.71 -7.07
CA ASP A 165 28.66 -7.34 -7.69
C ASP A 165 28.56 -7.65 -9.18
N TYR A 166 28.61 -6.60 -9.99
CA TYR A 166 28.87 -6.72 -11.41
C TYR A 166 30.39 -6.66 -11.57
N ALA A 167 31.03 -7.82 -11.39
CA ALA A 167 32.34 -8.06 -11.99
C ALA A 167 32.22 -8.01 -13.53
#